data_AF-A0A953LU60-F1
#
_entry.id   AF-A0A953LU60-F1
#
_cell.length_a   1.000
_cell.length_b   1.000
_cell.length_c   1.000
_cell.angle_alpha   90.00
_cell.angle_beta   90.00
_cell.angle_gamma   90.00
#
_symmetry.space_group_name_H-M   'P 1'
#
loop_
_entity.id
_entity.type
_entity.pdbx_description
1 polymer ?
#
loop_
_entity_poly.entity_id
_entity_poly.type
_entity_poly.pdbx_seq_one_letter_code
_entity_poly.pdbx_strand_id
1 'polypeptide(L)'
;MRRARYLVATLILLIALTDARAEFRVGPAINIAQWFTWPRYEPSPSPSIAWPPYKETPRPPNLSELQALKKAGFETIRLPVDPAPFMVFEGEKREAVYRMLFDALALIQQAGLRVILDLHPNSRHPVWGQHAVIAGLDAPAFVAYADVTAEMARRLAKLDANRVALEVMNEPRLKCKGEQQERWERIASTLVTRARREAPKLTLVVTGACV
;
A
#
# COMPACT_ATOMS: atom_id res chain seq x y z
N MET A 1 -36.47 55.94 -40.71
CA MET A 1 -35.15 55.36 -40.38
C MET A 1 -34.95 55.30 -38.87
N ARG A 2 -35.21 54.16 -38.21
CA ARG A 2 -34.77 53.89 -36.83
C ARG A 2 -34.50 52.39 -36.72
N ARG A 3 -33.23 52.00 -36.67
CA ARG A 3 -32.80 50.61 -36.42
C ARG A 3 -32.59 50.44 -34.91
N ALA A 4 -33.46 49.67 -34.25
CA ALA A 4 -33.23 49.21 -32.89
C ALA A 4 -32.18 48.08 -32.95
N ARG A 5 -31.07 48.24 -32.23
CA ARG A 5 -30.05 47.19 -32.04
C ARG A 5 -30.36 46.51 -30.70
N TYR A 6 -30.79 45.26 -30.75
CA TYR A 6 -30.85 44.40 -29.56
C TYR A 6 -29.45 43.86 -29.31
N LEU A 7 -28.84 44.23 -28.18
CA LEU A 7 -27.64 43.58 -27.67
C LEU A 7 -28.09 42.38 -26.82
N VAL A 8 -27.82 41.16 -27.28
CA VAL A 8 -27.97 39.96 -26.46
C VAL A 8 -26.66 39.79 -25.69
N ALA A 9 -26.69 39.97 -24.38
CA ALA A 9 -25.57 39.68 -23.50
C ALA A 9 -25.62 38.18 -23.13
N THR A 10 -24.66 37.40 -23.62
CA THR A 10 -24.51 35.98 -23.26
C THR A 10 -23.79 35.90 -21.91
N LEU A 11 -24.52 35.50 -20.87
CA LEU A 11 -23.95 35.23 -19.55
C LEU A 11 -23.30 33.84 -19.56
N ILE A 12 -21.96 33.79 -19.59
CA ILE A 12 -21.23 32.53 -19.43
C ILE A 12 -21.10 32.24 -17.93
N LEU A 13 -21.89 31.29 -17.44
CA LEU A 13 -21.79 30.77 -16.08
C LEU A 13 -20.60 29.81 -16.01
N LEU A 14 -19.45 30.29 -15.54
CA LEU A 14 -18.31 29.45 -15.16
C LEU A 14 -18.68 28.68 -13.89
N ILE A 15 -19.22 27.47 -14.05
CA ILE A 15 -19.32 26.51 -12.96
C ILE A 15 -17.90 26.08 -12.64
N ALA A 16 -17.35 26.62 -11.55
CA ALA A 16 -16.16 26.05 -10.94
C ALA A 16 -16.54 24.64 -10.47
N LEU A 17 -16.16 23.62 -11.24
CA LEU A 17 -16.14 22.24 -10.77
C LEU A 17 -15.14 22.22 -9.62
N THR A 18 -15.65 22.28 -8.39
CA THR A 18 -14.89 21.85 -7.24
C THR A 18 -14.56 20.39 -7.50
N ASP A 19 -13.30 20.12 -7.87
CA ASP A 19 -12.76 18.76 -7.91
C ASP A 19 -12.84 18.26 -6.48
N ALA A 20 -13.97 17.65 -6.11
CA ALA A 20 -14.17 17.01 -4.84
C ALA A 20 -13.14 15.88 -4.80
N ARG A 21 -11.95 16.21 -4.28
CA ARG A 21 -10.86 15.25 -4.13
C ARG A 21 -11.40 14.12 -3.29
N ALA A 22 -11.70 13.02 -3.98
CA ALA A 22 -11.82 11.70 -3.43
C ALA A 22 -10.67 11.51 -2.41
N GLU A 23 -10.99 11.57 -1.12
CA GLU A 23 -10.04 11.45 -0.04
C GLU A 23 -10.34 10.16 0.69
N PHE A 24 -9.35 9.27 0.73
CA PHE A 24 -9.42 8.07 1.57
C PHE A 24 -9.61 8.49 3.02
N ARG A 25 -10.76 8.13 3.62
CA ARG A 25 -11.07 8.39 5.02
C ARG A 25 -10.97 7.12 5.83
N VAL A 26 -10.12 7.15 6.84
CA VAL A 26 -9.99 6.07 7.82
C VAL A 26 -11.19 6.14 8.77
N GLY A 27 -12.18 5.29 8.54
CA GLY A 27 -13.20 4.96 9.56
C GLY A 27 -12.66 3.92 10.55
N PRO A 28 -13.48 3.43 11.51
CA PRO A 28 -13.08 2.38 12.45
C PRO A 28 -12.36 1.23 11.74
N ALA A 29 -11.16 0.87 12.20
CA ALA A 29 -10.25 -0.01 11.49
C ALA A 29 -9.84 -1.24 12.31
N ILE A 30 -9.58 -2.35 11.62
CA ILE A 30 -9.05 -3.59 12.23
C ILE A 30 -7.93 -4.19 11.38
N ASN A 31 -6.94 -4.80 12.03
CA ASN A 31 -5.83 -5.48 11.36
C ASN A 31 -6.16 -6.94 11.03
N ILE A 32 -5.79 -7.40 9.85
CA ILE A 32 -5.80 -8.83 9.48
C ILE A 32 -4.36 -9.27 9.15
N ALA A 33 -3.60 -9.60 10.20
CA ALA A 33 -2.16 -9.80 10.08
C ALA A 33 -1.77 -11.13 9.40
N GLN A 34 -2.48 -12.23 9.66
CA GLN A 34 -1.99 -13.57 9.28
C GLN A 34 -2.16 -13.93 7.80
N TRP A 35 -2.73 -13.05 6.97
CA TRP A 35 -2.98 -13.35 5.56
C TRP A 35 -1.70 -13.26 4.71
N PHE A 36 -0.90 -12.19 4.87
CA PHE A 36 0.26 -11.92 4.00
C PHE A 36 1.55 -11.56 4.75
N THR A 37 1.61 -11.64 6.09
CA THR A 37 2.82 -11.23 6.86
C THR A 37 3.88 -12.31 7.05
N TRP A 38 3.54 -13.57 6.78
CA TRP A 38 4.43 -14.71 7.00
C TRP A 38 4.61 -15.49 5.71
N PRO A 39 5.51 -15.03 4.81
CA PRO A 39 5.85 -15.82 3.66
C PRO A 39 6.50 -17.14 4.09
N ARG A 40 6.37 -18.14 3.23
CA ARG A 40 7.03 -19.43 3.39
C ARG A 40 8.47 -19.29 2.94
N TYR A 41 9.37 -19.85 3.72
CA TYR A 41 10.79 -19.93 3.40
C TYR A 41 11.15 -21.35 3.00
N GLU A 42 12.12 -21.50 2.11
CA GLU A 42 12.75 -22.78 1.84
C GLU A 42 13.43 -23.31 3.11
N PRO A 43 13.59 -24.64 3.26
CA PRO A 43 14.26 -25.20 4.43
C PRO A 43 15.66 -24.62 4.64
N SER A 44 16.05 -24.46 5.90
CA SER A 44 17.42 -24.10 6.29
C SER A 44 18.44 -25.01 5.58
N PRO A 45 19.55 -24.47 5.06
CA PRO A 45 20.07 -23.10 5.26
C PRO A 45 19.63 -22.07 4.20
N SER A 46 18.67 -22.40 3.34
CA SER A 46 18.28 -21.51 2.25
C SER A 46 17.57 -20.24 2.74
N PRO A 47 17.99 -19.02 2.32
CA PRO A 47 17.27 -17.78 2.60
C PRO A 47 16.17 -17.48 1.56
N SER A 48 15.83 -18.45 0.72
CA SER A 48 14.88 -18.27 -0.39
C SER A 48 13.43 -18.30 0.08
N ILE A 49 12.58 -17.58 -0.65
CA ILE A 49 11.13 -17.64 -0.49
C ILE A 49 10.59 -18.87 -1.25
N ALA A 50 9.80 -19.70 -0.56
CA ALA A 50 9.19 -20.89 -1.15
C ALA A 50 7.95 -20.54 -1.98
N TRP A 51 7.57 -21.46 -2.89
CA TRP A 51 6.31 -21.38 -3.62
C TRP A 51 5.29 -22.42 -3.09
N PRO A 52 4.00 -22.07 -2.90
CA PRO A 52 3.42 -20.72 -2.92
C PRO A 52 3.97 -19.81 -1.81
N PRO A 53 3.99 -18.47 -2.01
CA PRO A 53 4.68 -17.53 -1.14
C PRO A 53 4.09 -17.43 0.25
N TYR A 54 2.78 -17.53 0.42
CA TYR A 54 2.11 -17.28 1.70
C TYR A 54 1.45 -18.54 2.23
N LYS A 55 1.27 -18.60 3.55
CA LYS A 55 0.61 -19.72 4.20
C LYS A 55 -0.90 -19.66 3.97
N GLU A 56 -1.51 -20.82 3.78
CA GLU A 56 -2.96 -20.96 3.75
C GLU A 56 -3.56 -21.19 5.15
N THR A 57 -2.70 -21.29 6.18
CA THR A 57 -3.10 -21.55 7.57
C THR A 57 -2.50 -20.49 8.51
N PRO A 58 -3.32 -19.81 9.34
CA PRO A 58 -4.78 -19.92 9.38
C PRO A 58 -5.42 -19.49 8.05
N ARG A 59 -6.57 -20.08 7.72
CA ARG A 59 -7.29 -19.75 6.48
C ARG A 59 -7.57 -18.26 6.44
N PRO A 60 -7.33 -17.58 5.30
CA PRO A 60 -7.79 -16.23 5.11
C PRO A 60 -9.32 -16.08 5.27
N PRO A 61 -9.79 -14.91 5.71
CA PRO A 61 -11.21 -14.67 5.89
C PRO A 61 -11.96 -14.78 4.56
N ASN A 62 -13.15 -15.36 4.60
CA ASN A 62 -14.06 -15.38 3.47
C ASN A 62 -14.93 -14.11 3.42
N LEU A 63 -15.72 -13.96 2.34
CA LEU A 63 -16.58 -12.78 2.15
C LEU A 63 -17.57 -12.56 3.30
N SER A 64 -18.19 -13.63 3.82
CA SER A 64 -19.18 -13.54 4.90
C SER A 64 -18.54 -13.04 6.20
N GLU A 65 -17.33 -13.51 6.52
CA GLU A 65 -16.57 -13.06 7.68
C GLU A 65 -16.17 -11.57 7.57
N LEU A 66 -15.73 -11.14 6.38
CA LEU A 66 -15.45 -9.73 6.12
C LEU A 66 -16.72 -8.85 6.21
N GLN A 67 -17.84 -9.34 5.68
CA GLN A 67 -19.14 -8.67 5.82
C GLN A 67 -19.61 -8.62 7.28
N ALA A 68 -19.30 -9.62 8.09
CA ALA A 68 -19.57 -9.59 9.53
C ALA A 68 -18.77 -8.49 10.23
N LEU A 69 -17.49 -8.26 9.86
CA LEU A 69 -16.71 -7.12 10.36
C LEU A 69 -17.37 -5.78 9.98
N LYS A 70 -17.85 -5.65 8.73
CA LYS A 70 -18.58 -4.46 8.28
C LYS A 70 -19.84 -4.21 9.11
N LYS A 71 -20.64 -5.27 9.35
CA LYS A 71 -21.84 -5.21 10.19
C LYS A 71 -21.53 -4.90 11.65
N ALA A 72 -20.36 -5.30 12.14
CA ALA A 72 -19.89 -4.98 13.49
C ALA A 72 -19.39 -3.53 13.64
N GLY A 73 -19.40 -2.73 12.57
CA GLY A 73 -19.04 -1.31 12.61
C GLY A 73 -17.62 -0.98 12.12
N PHE A 74 -16.84 -1.97 11.69
CA PHE A 74 -15.57 -1.69 11.03
C PHE A 74 -15.79 -1.17 9.61
N GLU A 75 -15.01 -0.18 9.20
CA GLU A 75 -15.04 0.39 7.86
C GLU A 75 -13.77 0.13 7.06
N THR A 76 -12.66 -0.13 7.75
CA THR A 76 -11.34 -0.25 7.13
C THR A 76 -10.61 -1.48 7.63
N ILE A 77 -9.99 -2.23 6.73
CA ILE A 77 -9.01 -3.26 7.06
C ILE A 77 -7.62 -2.67 6.89
N ARG A 78 -6.76 -2.77 7.91
CA ARG A 78 -5.32 -2.69 7.71
C ARG A 78 -4.84 -4.09 7.34
N LEU A 79 -4.24 -4.22 6.16
CA LEU A 79 -3.76 -5.48 5.58
C LEU A 79 -2.23 -5.43 5.48
N PRO A 80 -1.53 -5.92 6.52
CA PRO A 80 -0.09 -6.13 6.48
C PRO A 80 0.33 -7.18 5.43
N VAL A 81 1.34 -6.85 4.62
CA VAL A 81 1.89 -7.67 3.54
C VAL A 81 3.40 -7.65 3.63
N ASP A 82 4.02 -8.81 3.85
CA ASP A 82 5.46 -8.95 3.71
C ASP A 82 5.84 -8.82 2.22
N PRO A 83 6.67 -7.84 1.83
CA PRO A 83 7.00 -7.59 0.44
C PRO A 83 8.06 -8.55 -0.14
N ALA A 84 8.71 -9.41 0.67
CA ALA A 84 9.81 -10.24 0.20
C ALA A 84 9.46 -11.11 -1.03
N PRO A 85 8.26 -11.73 -1.14
CA PRO A 85 7.88 -12.44 -2.37
C PRO A 85 7.85 -11.57 -3.63
N PHE A 86 7.48 -10.29 -3.51
CA PHE A 86 7.46 -9.34 -4.63
C PHE A 86 8.87 -8.86 -5.00
N MET A 87 9.78 -8.85 -4.03
CA MET A 87 11.19 -8.50 -4.24
C MET A 87 11.96 -9.64 -4.91
N VAL A 88 11.60 -10.90 -4.61
CA VAL A 88 12.37 -12.09 -5.01
C VAL A 88 11.85 -12.75 -6.28
N PHE A 89 10.53 -12.86 -6.46
CA PHE A 89 10.00 -13.50 -7.65
C PHE A 89 10.03 -12.56 -8.86
N GLU A 90 10.17 -13.16 -10.04
CA GLU A 90 10.20 -12.49 -11.33
C GLU A 90 9.19 -13.12 -12.29
N GLY A 91 8.91 -12.43 -13.42
CA GLY A 91 8.01 -12.89 -14.48
C GLY A 91 6.64 -13.36 -13.97
N GLU A 92 6.16 -14.47 -14.52
CA GLU A 92 4.84 -15.04 -14.20
C GLU A 92 4.64 -15.33 -12.71
N LYS A 93 5.70 -15.70 -11.97
CA LYS A 93 5.60 -15.93 -10.53
C LYS A 93 5.31 -14.64 -9.78
N ARG A 94 5.99 -13.54 -10.12
CA ARG A 94 5.74 -12.21 -9.52
C ARG A 94 4.33 -11.73 -9.82
N GLU A 95 3.87 -11.88 -11.07
CA GLU A 95 2.50 -11.52 -11.45
C GLU A 95 1.46 -12.36 -10.71
N ALA A 96 1.73 -13.65 -10.48
CA ALA A 96 0.86 -14.49 -9.68
C ALA A 96 0.80 -14.04 -8.20
N VAL A 97 1.90 -13.57 -7.60
CA VAL A 97 1.86 -12.99 -6.24
C VAL A 97 1.00 -11.72 -6.21
N TYR A 98 1.16 -10.82 -7.19
CA TYR A 98 0.30 -9.64 -7.30
C TYR A 98 -1.17 -10.03 -7.47
N ARG A 99 -1.48 -11.04 -8.28
CA ARG A 99 -2.85 -11.52 -8.46
C ARG A 99 -3.46 -11.99 -7.14
N MET A 100 -2.75 -12.81 -6.37
CA MET A 100 -3.20 -13.27 -5.05
C MET A 100 -3.55 -12.10 -4.11
N LEU A 101 -2.71 -11.06 -4.07
CA LEU A 101 -2.96 -9.87 -3.26
C LEU A 101 -4.15 -9.06 -3.77
N PHE A 102 -4.26 -8.84 -5.08
CA PHE A 102 -5.34 -8.04 -5.64
C PHE A 102 -6.70 -8.75 -5.59
N ASP A 103 -6.72 -10.08 -5.65
CA ASP A 103 -7.93 -10.88 -5.39
C ASP A 103 -8.40 -10.70 -3.93
N ALA A 104 -7.47 -10.65 -2.98
CA ALA A 104 -7.79 -10.35 -1.57
C ALA A 104 -8.33 -8.92 -1.38
N LEU A 105 -7.71 -7.93 -2.03
CA LEU A 105 -8.20 -6.54 -2.02
C LEU A 105 -9.61 -6.44 -2.60
N ALA A 106 -9.87 -7.13 -3.72
CA ALA A 106 -11.19 -7.19 -4.33
C ALA A 106 -12.22 -7.82 -3.39
N LEU A 107 -11.87 -8.90 -2.68
CA LEU A 107 -12.74 -9.55 -1.69
C LEU A 107 -13.09 -8.60 -0.52
N ILE A 108 -12.11 -7.88 0.03
CA ILE A 108 -12.33 -6.89 1.10
C ILE A 108 -13.22 -5.75 0.59
N GLN A 109 -12.98 -5.29 -0.63
CA GLN A 109 -13.80 -4.25 -1.25
C GLN A 109 -15.22 -4.74 -1.56
N GLN A 110 -15.41 -5.99 -1.97
CA GLN A 110 -16.73 -6.59 -2.15
C GLN A 110 -17.52 -6.65 -0.82
N ALA A 111 -16.84 -6.78 0.31
CA ALA A 111 -17.45 -6.71 1.65
C ALA A 111 -17.84 -5.28 2.08
N GLY A 112 -17.57 -4.26 1.26
CA GLY A 112 -17.87 -2.86 1.58
C GLY A 112 -16.88 -2.20 2.54
N LEU A 113 -15.67 -2.78 2.67
CA LEU A 113 -14.58 -2.26 3.49
C LEU A 113 -13.57 -1.50 2.61
N ARG A 114 -12.86 -0.56 3.23
CA ARG A 114 -11.67 0.11 2.69
C ARG A 114 -10.42 -0.66 3.12
N VAL A 115 -9.28 -0.40 2.48
CA VAL A 115 -8.01 -1.06 2.81
C VAL A 115 -6.88 -0.05 3.04
N ILE A 116 -6.15 -0.19 4.14
CA ILE A 116 -4.78 0.32 4.26
C ILE A 116 -3.87 -0.88 3.99
N LEU A 117 -3.21 -0.91 2.84
CA LEU A 117 -2.23 -1.94 2.52
C LEU A 117 -0.90 -1.52 3.14
N ASP A 118 -0.40 -2.33 4.05
CA ASP A 118 0.82 -2.06 4.81
C ASP A 118 1.97 -2.92 4.31
N LEU A 119 3.04 -2.30 3.82
CA LEU A 119 4.27 -3.02 3.49
C LEU A 119 5.02 -3.36 4.78
N HIS A 120 4.96 -4.63 5.15
CA HIS A 120 5.31 -5.14 6.47
C HIS A 120 6.50 -6.13 6.39
N PRO A 121 7.73 -5.67 6.07
CA PRO A 121 8.87 -6.55 5.92
C PRO A 121 9.19 -7.28 7.23
N ASN A 122 9.36 -8.59 7.17
CA ASN A 122 9.68 -9.40 8.34
C ASN A 122 11.01 -8.99 8.96
N SER A 123 11.00 -8.62 10.24
CA SER A 123 12.20 -8.16 10.96
C SER A 123 13.26 -9.24 11.19
N ARG A 124 12.92 -10.51 10.99
CA ARG A 124 13.79 -11.67 11.25
C ARG A 124 14.45 -12.24 10.00
N HIS A 125 14.02 -11.86 8.81
CA HIS A 125 14.62 -12.41 7.59
C HIS A 125 15.95 -11.69 7.26
N PRO A 126 17.08 -12.41 7.11
CA PRO A 126 18.39 -11.78 7.04
C PRO A 126 18.65 -11.01 5.74
N VAL A 127 18.05 -11.44 4.61
CA VAL A 127 18.31 -10.84 3.29
C VAL A 127 17.23 -9.84 2.88
N TRP A 128 15.97 -10.27 2.95
CA TRP A 128 14.80 -9.48 2.53
C TRP A 128 14.02 -8.82 3.67
N GLY A 129 14.50 -8.94 4.91
CA GLY A 129 13.79 -8.43 6.07
C GLY A 129 14.03 -6.95 6.34
N GLN A 130 13.30 -6.45 7.34
CA GLN A 130 13.29 -5.01 7.67
C GLN A 130 14.70 -4.45 7.87
N HIS A 131 15.55 -5.10 8.67
CA HIS A 131 16.92 -4.62 8.94
C HIS A 131 17.76 -4.45 7.68
N ALA A 132 17.60 -5.34 6.68
CA ALA A 132 18.28 -5.22 5.41
C ALA A 132 17.72 -4.06 4.57
N VAL A 133 16.40 -3.87 4.58
CA VAL A 133 15.73 -2.77 3.88
C VAL A 133 16.10 -1.40 4.46
N ILE A 134 16.25 -1.28 5.78
CA ILE A 134 16.58 0.00 6.43
C ILE A 134 18.09 0.24 6.59
N ALA A 135 18.94 -0.65 6.07
CA ALA A 135 20.39 -0.55 6.20
C ALA A 135 20.95 0.73 5.54
N GLY A 136 20.35 1.19 4.45
CA GLY A 136 20.72 2.42 3.75
C GLY A 136 20.09 2.52 2.37
N LEU A 137 20.20 3.69 1.72
CA LEU A 137 19.60 3.93 0.40
C LEU A 137 20.24 3.14 -0.74
N ASP A 138 21.49 2.70 -0.56
CA ASP A 138 22.22 1.90 -1.55
C ASP A 138 22.16 0.39 -1.24
N ALA A 139 21.47 -0.01 -0.16
CA ALA A 139 21.34 -1.40 0.18
C ALA A 139 20.51 -2.14 -0.91
N PRO A 140 20.96 -3.30 -1.42
CA PRO A 140 20.21 -4.03 -2.44
C PRO A 140 18.76 -4.34 -2.04
N ALA A 141 18.53 -4.67 -0.77
CA ALA A 141 17.20 -4.89 -0.23
C ALA A 141 16.34 -3.60 -0.24
N PHE A 142 16.93 -2.43 0.02
CA PHE A 142 16.21 -1.16 -0.09
C PHE A 142 15.84 -0.84 -1.54
N VAL A 143 16.75 -1.04 -2.48
CA VAL A 143 16.48 -0.80 -3.91
C VAL A 143 15.30 -1.65 -4.38
N ALA A 144 15.34 -2.96 -4.11
CA ALA A 144 14.23 -3.86 -4.44
C ALA A 144 12.92 -3.48 -3.73
N TYR A 145 12.99 -3.08 -2.45
CA TYR A 145 11.82 -2.64 -1.69
C TYR A 145 11.21 -1.34 -2.26
N ALA A 146 12.06 -0.39 -2.67
CA ALA A 146 11.61 0.87 -3.28
C ALA A 146 10.96 0.64 -4.64
N ASP A 147 11.46 -0.30 -5.44
CA ASP A 147 10.85 -0.71 -6.71
C ASP A 147 9.49 -1.37 -6.49
N VAL A 148 9.39 -2.28 -5.51
CA VAL A 148 8.11 -2.88 -5.09
C VAL A 148 7.13 -1.81 -4.59
N THR A 149 7.60 -0.82 -3.84
CA THR A 149 6.77 0.28 -3.34
C THR A 149 6.20 1.12 -4.49
N ALA A 150 7.02 1.46 -5.48
CA ALA A 150 6.60 2.20 -6.66
C ALA A 150 5.59 1.39 -7.49
N GLU A 151 5.89 0.12 -7.75
CA GLU A 151 5.00 -0.76 -8.50
C GLU A 151 3.67 -1.01 -7.78
N MET A 152 3.70 -1.21 -6.46
CA MET A 152 2.50 -1.34 -5.64
C MET A 152 1.63 -0.09 -5.76
N ALA A 153 2.23 1.10 -5.63
CA ALA A 153 1.52 2.36 -5.82
C ALA A 153 0.89 2.47 -7.21
N ARG A 154 1.64 2.14 -8.28
CA ARG A 154 1.14 2.12 -9.66
C ARG A 154 -0.06 1.19 -9.84
N ARG A 155 -0.01 -0.02 -9.26
CA ARG A 155 -1.10 -1.00 -9.37
C ARG A 155 -2.31 -0.58 -8.55
N LEU A 156 -2.10 -0.06 -7.33
CA LEU A 156 -3.17 0.46 -6.47
C LEU A 156 -3.85 1.70 -7.06
N ALA A 157 -3.16 2.52 -7.85
CA ALA A 157 -3.73 3.67 -8.54
C ALA A 157 -4.81 3.30 -9.58
N LYS A 158 -4.89 2.02 -9.97
CA LYS A 158 -5.96 1.49 -10.84
C LYS A 158 -7.26 1.20 -10.07
N LEU A 159 -7.20 1.17 -8.73
CA LEU A 159 -8.36 1.01 -7.86
C LEU A 159 -8.95 2.39 -7.52
N ASP A 160 -10.16 2.40 -6.98
CA ASP A 160 -10.77 3.63 -6.46
C ASP A 160 -9.92 4.18 -5.30
N ALA A 161 -9.40 5.42 -5.47
CA ALA A 161 -8.55 6.10 -4.50
C ALA A 161 -9.26 6.35 -3.14
N ASN A 162 -10.59 6.30 -3.09
CA ASN A 162 -11.35 6.36 -1.84
C ASN A 162 -11.35 5.06 -1.04
N ARG A 163 -10.89 3.96 -1.66
CA ARG A 163 -11.03 2.60 -1.11
C ARG A 163 -9.71 1.97 -0.71
N VAL A 164 -8.58 2.54 -1.11
CA VAL A 164 -7.27 2.03 -0.76
C VAL A 164 -6.27 3.14 -0.44
N ALA A 165 -5.46 2.91 0.58
CA ALA A 165 -4.25 3.66 0.90
C ALA A 165 -3.06 2.69 0.99
N LEU A 166 -1.86 3.22 0.78
CA LEU A 166 -0.60 2.48 0.91
C LEU A 166 0.18 3.02 2.10
N GLU A 167 0.40 2.18 3.12
CA GLU A 167 1.37 2.42 4.18
C GLU A 167 2.75 1.94 3.73
N VAL A 168 3.70 2.87 3.64
CA VAL A 168 4.97 2.64 2.95
C VAL A 168 5.95 1.76 3.70
N MET A 169 5.79 1.58 5.01
CA MET A 169 6.55 0.63 5.83
C MET A 169 5.97 0.49 7.24
N ASN A 170 5.87 -0.74 7.73
CA ASN A 170 5.60 -1.01 9.14
C ASN A 170 6.82 -0.80 10.05
N GLU A 171 6.62 -0.10 11.17
CA GLU A 171 7.51 -0.02 12.36
C GLU A 171 9.03 -0.04 12.08
N PRO A 172 9.58 0.92 11.32
CA PRO A 172 11.01 0.97 11.03
C PRO A 172 11.85 0.98 12.33
N ARG A 173 12.72 -0.03 12.49
CA ARG A 173 13.54 -0.23 13.68
C ARG A 173 14.76 0.70 13.74
N LEU A 174 14.51 1.99 13.92
CA LEU A 174 15.49 3.06 14.04
C LEU A 174 15.17 3.95 15.24
N LYS A 175 16.21 4.50 15.87
CA LYS A 175 16.09 5.41 17.01
C LYS A 175 15.44 6.73 16.60
N CYS A 176 14.71 7.36 17.53
CA CYS A 176 13.98 8.61 17.33
C CYS A 176 14.86 9.88 17.20
N LYS A 177 16.19 9.76 17.18
CA LYS A 177 17.11 10.91 17.08
C LYS A 177 18.46 10.57 16.45
N GLY A 178 19.15 11.60 15.99
CA GLY A 178 20.49 11.51 15.39
C GLY A 178 20.47 10.80 14.04
N GLU A 179 21.61 10.24 13.66
CA GLU A 179 21.82 9.67 12.31
C GLU A 179 20.81 8.58 11.92
N GLN A 180 20.26 7.83 12.87
CA GLN A 180 19.25 6.80 12.59
C GLN A 180 17.90 7.40 12.23
N GLN A 181 17.48 8.48 12.90
CA GLN A 181 16.27 9.21 12.55
C GLN A 181 16.41 9.88 11.18
N GLU A 182 17.55 10.52 10.92
CA GLU A 182 17.83 11.12 9.61
C GLU A 182 17.86 10.07 8.49
N ARG A 183 18.36 8.86 8.78
CA ARG A 183 18.31 7.73 7.84
C ARG A 183 16.88 7.34 7.54
N TRP A 184 16.02 7.25 8.55
CA TRP A 184 14.60 6.97 8.34
C TRP A 184 13.93 8.03 7.47
N GLU A 185 14.17 9.31 7.74
CA GLU A 185 13.60 10.42 6.96
C GLU A 185 13.99 10.33 5.48
N ARG A 186 15.27 10.03 5.19
CA ARG A 186 15.73 9.83 3.81
C ARG A 186 15.08 8.62 3.14
N ILE A 187 14.94 7.50 3.85
CA ILE A 187 14.26 6.29 3.38
C ILE A 187 12.79 6.60 3.08
N ALA A 188 12.05 7.12 4.06
CA ALA A 188 10.63 7.44 3.93
C ALA A 188 10.37 8.45 2.80
N SER A 189 11.18 9.51 2.71
CA SER A 189 11.09 10.49 1.63
C SER A 189 11.31 9.87 0.24
N THR A 190 12.28 8.96 0.13
CA THR A 190 12.54 8.24 -1.13
C THR A 190 11.35 7.36 -1.52
N LEU A 191 10.80 6.59 -0.58
CA LEU A 191 9.64 5.72 -0.82
C LEU A 191 8.41 6.54 -1.24
N VAL A 192 8.11 7.63 -0.52
CA VAL A 192 7.02 8.55 -0.85
C VAL A 192 7.22 9.16 -2.23
N THR A 193 8.43 9.62 -2.55
CA THR A 193 8.74 10.23 -3.85
C THR A 193 8.51 9.25 -4.99
N ARG A 194 8.98 8.00 -4.87
CA ARG A 194 8.75 6.99 -5.91
C ARG A 194 7.28 6.64 -6.05
N ALA A 195 6.57 6.42 -4.94
CA ALA A 195 5.14 6.14 -4.96
C ALA A 195 4.33 7.30 -5.59
N ARG A 196 4.68 8.55 -5.30
CA ARG A 196 4.03 9.74 -5.86
C ARG A 196 4.22 9.90 -7.36
N ARG A 197 5.38 9.49 -7.91
CA ARG A 197 5.63 9.49 -9.36
C ARG A 197 4.68 8.54 -10.09
N GLU A 198 4.43 7.37 -9.50
CA GLU A 198 3.56 6.35 -10.08
C GLU A 198 2.07 6.61 -9.80
N ALA A 199 1.75 7.21 -8.65
CA ALA A 199 0.39 7.39 -8.17
C ALA A 199 0.22 8.75 -7.46
N PRO A 200 0.08 9.86 -8.22
CA PRO A 200 0.03 11.21 -7.64
C PRO A 200 -1.12 11.46 -6.68
N LYS A 201 -2.24 10.73 -6.85
CA LYS A 201 -3.48 10.89 -6.08
C LYS A 201 -3.70 9.82 -5.01
N LEU A 202 -2.90 8.75 -4.97
CA LEU A 202 -3.08 7.65 -4.00
C LEU A 202 -2.79 8.14 -2.58
N THR A 203 -3.66 7.87 -1.61
CA THR A 203 -3.34 8.18 -0.21
C THR A 203 -2.16 7.34 0.27
N LEU A 204 -1.16 7.99 0.84
CA LEU A 204 0.01 7.33 1.44
C LEU A 204 -0.02 7.55 2.95
N VAL A 205 0.25 6.48 3.71
CA VAL A 205 0.47 6.51 5.15
C VAL A 205 1.98 6.37 5.38
N VAL A 206 2.57 7.27 6.16
CA VAL A 206 4.01 7.29 6.43
C VAL A 206 4.21 7.15 7.93
N THR A 207 4.89 6.07 8.32
CA THR A 207 5.13 5.72 9.71
C THR A 207 6.35 6.48 10.25
N GLY A 208 6.35 6.80 11.54
CA GLY A 208 7.53 7.32 12.23
C GLY A 208 8.53 6.20 12.58
N ALA A 209 9.77 6.57 12.89
CA ALA A 209 10.73 5.67 13.52
C ALA A 209 10.96 6.10 14.98
N CYS A 210 10.75 5.20 15.93
CA CYS A 210 11.08 5.45 17.34
C CYS A 210 11.02 4.15 18.16
N VAL A 211 12.02 3.28 18.00
CA VAL A 211 12.12 2.02 18.76
C VAL A 211 13.55 1.71 19.20
#